data_AF-A0A399GUL2-F1
#
_entry.id   AF-A0A399GUL2-F1
#
_cell.length_a   1.000
_cell.length_b   1.000
_cell.length_c   1.000
_cell.angle_alpha   90.00
_cell.angle_beta   90.00
_cell.angle_gamma   90.00
#
_symmetry.space_group_name_H-M   'P 1'
#
loop_
_entity.id
_entity.type
_entity.pdbx_description
1 polymer ?
#
loop_
_entity_poly.entity_id
_entity_poly.type
_entity_poly.pdbx_seq_one_letter_code
_entity_poly.pdbx_strand_id
1 'polypeptide(L)'
;MDHGPSVHAGHGSHEMGGAVSLLDTWGAVVFIGWAVAMWAAVVVLAYANRGPVRSWLHKTAVAVIGLGVVGQIGHFQEHVAQAGYWVANPYAPSWMTPWANSLARGMGQVDPTKPELGMEILHLTGNFIFLAGLVGIVQITRRATGHLKTRTWAKMGVWMQGIHGIEHIVLTASVALGASRAIGLSTWFGAIDPGPALVTYRVWWHFVANLVGTAILAIALYHLWKEKRTVKAGYEEGQGGNDTGIGRPVGGRAASGAVPALGLKGSRVAR
;
A
#
# COMPACT_ATOMS: atom_id res chain seq x y z
N MET A 1 -11.02 25.76 54.28
CA MET A 1 -11.49 26.27 52.98
C MET A 1 -11.76 25.06 52.12
N ASP A 2 -13.04 24.68 52.04
CA ASP A 2 -13.50 23.51 51.31
C ASP A 2 -13.51 23.81 49.81
N HIS A 3 -12.65 23.13 49.06
CA HIS A 3 -12.76 23.07 47.61
C HIS A 3 -13.58 21.84 47.24
N GLY A 4 -14.89 22.06 47.07
CA GLY A 4 -15.80 21.05 46.56
C GLY A 4 -15.42 20.61 45.14
N PRO A 5 -15.77 19.36 44.73
CA PRO A 5 -15.42 18.84 43.42
C PRO A 5 -16.25 19.54 42.34
N SER A 6 -15.59 20.36 41.51
CA SER A 6 -16.15 20.91 40.28
C SER A 6 -16.29 19.79 39.25
N VAL A 7 -17.46 19.15 39.23
CA VAL A 7 -17.87 18.22 38.18
C VAL A 7 -18.24 19.04 36.93
N HIS A 8 -17.24 19.48 36.18
CA HIS A 8 -17.46 19.93 34.82
C HIS A 8 -17.64 18.70 33.93
N ALA A 9 -18.90 18.26 33.81
CA ALA A 9 -19.35 17.38 32.74
C ALA A 9 -19.20 18.12 31.40
N GLY A 10 -17.98 18.08 30.86
CA GLY A 10 -17.66 18.62 29.54
C GLY A 10 -18.47 17.90 28.47
N HIS A 11 -19.47 18.61 27.94
CA HIS A 11 -20.14 18.34 26.68
C HIS A 11 -19.13 18.33 25.52
N GLY A 12 -18.37 17.24 25.40
CA GLY A 12 -17.40 17.02 24.33
C GLY A 12 -17.47 15.62 23.74
N SER A 13 -18.53 14.85 24.04
CA SER A 13 -18.87 13.68 23.24
C SER A 13 -19.37 14.19 21.91
N HIS A 14 -18.47 14.37 20.94
CA HIS A 14 -18.88 14.32 19.54
C HIS A 14 -19.76 13.08 19.39
N GLU A 15 -21.04 13.30 19.11
CA GLU A 15 -22.06 12.26 18.96
C GLU A 15 -21.59 11.22 17.93
N MET A 16 -20.91 10.19 18.41
CA MET A 16 -20.83 8.91 17.71
C MET A 16 -22.15 8.13 17.85
N GLY A 17 -23.17 8.72 18.49
CA GLY A 17 -24.47 8.11 18.78
C GLY A 17 -25.55 8.29 17.71
N GLY A 18 -25.24 8.97 16.59
CA GLY A 18 -26.15 8.99 15.44
C GLY A 18 -26.24 7.61 14.77
N ALA A 19 -27.44 7.21 14.34
CA ALA A 19 -27.61 5.98 13.57
C ALA A 19 -26.69 5.99 12.33
N VAL A 20 -25.94 4.90 12.11
CA VAL A 20 -25.07 4.78 10.94
C VAL A 20 -25.91 4.82 9.68
N SER A 21 -25.58 5.74 8.78
CA SER A 21 -26.38 5.96 7.58
C SER A 21 -26.12 4.87 6.53
N LEU A 22 -27.07 4.66 5.62
CA LEU A 22 -26.86 3.78 4.46
C LEU A 22 -25.63 4.21 3.63
N LEU A 23 -25.37 5.52 3.55
CA LEU A 23 -24.22 6.07 2.84
C LEU A 23 -22.89 5.71 3.53
N ASP A 24 -22.85 5.73 4.86
CA ASP A 24 -21.67 5.33 5.65
C ASP A 24 -21.29 3.88 5.34
N THR A 25 -22.28 2.97 5.38
CA THR A 25 -22.08 1.54 5.10
C THR A 25 -21.67 1.30 3.64
N TRP A 26 -22.33 1.95 2.67
CA TRP A 26 -21.96 1.82 1.26
C TRP A 26 -20.55 2.34 0.99
N GLY A 27 -20.19 3.49 1.55
CA GLY A 27 -18.84 4.05 1.45
C GLY A 27 -17.80 3.07 1.97
N ALA A 28 -18.02 2.50 3.15
CA ALA A 28 -17.15 1.50 3.75
C ALA A 28 -16.98 0.25 2.85
N VAL A 29 -18.10 -0.30 2.35
CA VAL A 29 -18.08 -1.48 1.46
C VAL A 29 -17.34 -1.19 0.15
N VAL A 30 -17.58 -0.03 -0.47
CA VAL A 30 -16.89 0.36 -1.71
C VAL A 30 -15.40 0.56 -1.46
N PHE A 31 -15.01 1.17 -0.33
CA PHE A 31 -13.59 1.40 0.00
C PHE A 31 -12.85 0.09 0.28
N ILE A 32 -13.47 -0.86 1.00
CA ILE A 32 -12.94 -2.22 1.17
C ILE A 32 -12.87 -2.95 -0.16
N GLY A 33 -13.94 -2.87 -0.97
CA GLY A 33 -13.98 -3.48 -2.30
C GLY A 33 -12.88 -2.96 -3.22
N TRP A 34 -12.54 -1.68 -3.12
CA TRP A 34 -11.40 -1.09 -3.82
C TRP A 34 -10.07 -1.72 -3.38
N ALA A 35 -9.82 -1.84 -2.08
CA ALA A 35 -8.61 -2.50 -1.57
C ALA A 35 -8.52 -3.96 -2.06
N VAL A 36 -9.62 -4.72 -1.99
CA VAL A 36 -9.70 -6.10 -2.48
C VAL A 36 -9.40 -6.18 -3.98
N ALA A 37 -10.01 -5.31 -4.78
CA ALA A 37 -9.79 -5.28 -6.23
C ALA A 37 -8.34 -4.97 -6.59
N MET A 38 -7.69 -4.03 -5.88
CA MET A 38 -6.27 -3.72 -6.09
C MET A 38 -5.37 -4.92 -5.76
N TRP A 39 -5.62 -5.62 -4.67
CA TRP A 39 -4.84 -6.81 -4.31
C TRP A 39 -5.07 -7.98 -5.25
N ALA A 40 -6.31 -8.19 -5.72
CA ALA A 40 -6.60 -9.14 -6.78
C ALA A 40 -5.80 -8.82 -8.07
N ALA A 41 -5.76 -7.55 -8.48
CA ALA A 41 -4.96 -7.11 -9.62
C ALA A 41 -3.46 -7.32 -9.39
N VAL A 42 -2.94 -7.06 -8.19
CA VAL A 42 -1.56 -7.34 -7.80
C VAL A 42 -1.22 -8.82 -7.95
N VAL A 43 -2.08 -9.72 -7.48
CA VAL A 43 -1.89 -11.18 -7.59
C VAL A 43 -1.91 -11.64 -9.05
N VAL A 44 -2.88 -11.15 -9.84
CA VAL A 44 -2.99 -11.44 -11.28
C VAL A 44 -1.75 -10.97 -12.03
N LEU A 45 -1.27 -9.75 -11.77
CA LEU A 45 -0.03 -9.23 -12.34
C LEU A 45 1.17 -10.09 -11.93
N ALA A 46 1.24 -10.52 -10.67
CA ALA A 46 2.39 -11.27 -10.16
C ALA A 46 2.50 -12.66 -10.79
N TYR A 47 1.34 -13.31 -10.98
CA TYR A 47 1.20 -14.57 -11.68
C TYR A 47 1.52 -14.42 -13.17
N ALA A 48 0.86 -13.48 -13.86
CA ALA A 48 1.01 -13.30 -15.30
C ALA A 48 2.41 -12.79 -15.71
N ASN A 49 3.11 -12.08 -14.82
CA ASN A 49 4.51 -11.70 -15.02
C ASN A 49 5.50 -12.89 -15.05
N ARG A 50 5.05 -14.13 -14.75
CA ARG A 50 5.86 -15.34 -14.94
C ARG A 50 5.80 -15.90 -16.37
N GLY A 51 4.81 -15.50 -17.17
CA GLY A 51 4.57 -16.01 -18.52
C GLY A 51 5.08 -15.09 -19.64
N PRO A 52 4.58 -15.26 -20.87
CA PRO A 52 4.87 -14.35 -21.99
C PRO A 52 4.33 -12.93 -21.74
N VAL A 53 4.95 -11.93 -22.35
CA VAL A 53 4.51 -10.54 -22.18
C VAL A 53 3.21 -10.29 -22.93
N ARG A 54 2.24 -9.70 -22.23
CA ARG A 54 0.99 -9.20 -22.82
C ARG A 54 0.87 -7.70 -22.60
N SER A 55 0.31 -6.98 -23.58
CA SER A 55 0.19 -5.51 -23.54
C SER A 55 -0.66 -4.99 -22.38
N TRP A 56 -1.64 -5.77 -21.91
CA TRP A 56 -2.46 -5.40 -20.77
C TRP A 56 -1.68 -5.38 -19.45
N LEU A 57 -0.58 -6.13 -19.29
CA LEU A 57 0.20 -6.17 -18.04
C LEU A 57 0.72 -4.78 -17.66
N HIS A 58 1.27 -4.07 -18.64
CA HIS A 58 1.78 -2.72 -18.43
C HIS A 58 0.65 -1.76 -18.05
N LYS A 59 -0.46 -1.80 -18.81
CA LYS A 59 -1.63 -0.92 -18.57
C LYS A 59 -2.24 -1.15 -17.19
N THR A 60 -2.43 -2.42 -16.80
CA THR A 60 -2.97 -2.80 -15.48
C THR A 60 -2.02 -2.38 -14.37
N ALA A 61 -0.70 -2.55 -14.53
CA ALA A 61 0.26 -2.09 -13.53
C ALA A 61 0.23 -0.56 -13.36
N VAL A 62 0.16 0.20 -14.47
CA VAL A 62 -0.03 1.66 -14.42
C VAL A 62 -1.32 2.04 -13.69
N ALA A 63 -2.42 1.33 -13.96
CA ALA A 63 -3.70 1.58 -13.29
C ALA A 63 -3.63 1.31 -11.78
N VAL A 64 -3.03 0.19 -11.36
CA VAL A 64 -2.82 -0.15 -9.94
C VAL A 64 -1.96 0.90 -9.24
N ILE A 65 -0.88 1.36 -9.88
CA ILE A 65 -0.03 2.44 -9.35
C ILE A 65 -0.85 3.73 -9.21
N GLY A 66 -1.57 4.14 -10.25
CA GLY A 66 -2.38 5.36 -10.24
C GLY A 66 -3.44 5.36 -9.15
N LEU A 67 -4.19 4.27 -9.00
CA LEU A 67 -5.16 4.10 -7.92
C LEU A 67 -4.48 4.14 -6.54
N GLY A 68 -3.33 3.48 -6.38
CA GLY A 68 -2.57 3.53 -5.13
C GLY A 68 -2.11 4.94 -4.76
N VAL A 69 -1.72 5.75 -5.75
CA VAL A 69 -1.37 7.17 -5.54
C VAL A 69 -2.59 7.96 -5.07
N VAL A 70 -3.75 7.78 -5.70
CA VAL A 70 -5.00 8.46 -5.27
C VAL A 70 -5.35 8.09 -3.83
N GLY A 71 -5.29 6.80 -3.49
CA GLY A 71 -5.51 6.32 -2.13
C GLY A 71 -4.54 6.94 -1.13
N GLN A 72 -3.24 6.99 -1.45
CA GLN A 72 -2.23 7.56 -0.56
C GLN A 72 -2.37 9.07 -0.38
N ILE A 73 -2.79 9.82 -1.41
CA ILE A 73 -3.07 11.25 -1.28
C ILE A 73 -4.20 11.47 -0.26
N GLY A 74 -5.32 10.77 -0.40
CA GLY A 74 -6.43 10.88 0.54
C GLY A 74 -6.05 10.45 1.96
N HIS A 75 -5.33 9.33 2.09
CA HIS A 75 -4.87 8.83 3.38
C HIS A 75 -3.88 9.78 4.07
N PHE A 76 -2.88 10.30 3.35
CA PHE A 76 -1.93 11.25 3.91
C PHE A 76 -2.57 12.60 4.23
N GLN A 77 -3.53 13.07 3.41
CA GLN A 77 -4.30 14.27 3.70
C GLN A 77 -5.03 14.17 5.05
N GLU A 78 -5.62 13.02 5.36
CA GLU A 78 -6.28 12.78 6.65
C GLU A 78 -5.29 12.91 7.82
N HIS A 79 -4.10 12.30 7.71
CA HIS A 79 -3.04 12.40 8.73
C HIS A 79 -2.50 13.83 8.89
N VAL A 80 -2.35 14.58 7.79
CA VAL A 80 -1.99 16.00 7.83
C VAL A 80 -3.05 16.81 8.57
N ALA A 81 -4.32 16.55 8.29
CA ALA A 81 -5.42 17.27 8.92
C ALA A 81 -5.56 16.92 10.41
N GLN A 82 -5.33 15.66 10.79
CA GLN A 82 -5.23 15.22 12.19
C GLN A 82 -4.09 15.92 12.94
N ALA A 83 -2.90 15.97 12.34
CA ALA A 83 -1.75 16.66 12.93
C ALA A 83 -2.01 18.17 13.07
N GLY A 84 -2.57 18.81 12.04
CA GLY A 84 -2.93 20.23 12.07
C GLY A 84 -3.99 20.55 13.12
N TYR A 85 -5.04 19.72 13.21
CA TYR A 85 -6.07 19.86 14.26
C TYR A 85 -5.48 19.69 15.65
N TRP A 86 -4.61 18.68 15.85
CA TRP A 86 -3.96 18.43 17.13
C TRP A 86 -3.10 19.61 17.58
N VAL A 87 -2.35 20.25 16.67
CA VAL A 87 -1.55 21.45 17.01
C VAL A 87 -2.43 22.57 17.56
N ALA A 88 -3.64 22.74 17.03
CA ALA A 88 -4.60 23.72 17.54
C ALA A 88 -5.36 23.24 18.79
N ASN A 89 -5.46 21.93 19.04
CA ASN A 89 -6.30 21.33 20.06
C ASN A 89 -5.62 20.10 20.74
N PRO A 90 -4.48 20.26 21.42
CA PRO A 90 -3.65 19.13 21.87
C PRO A 90 -4.29 18.25 22.95
N TYR A 91 -5.33 18.76 23.63
CA TYR A 91 -6.08 18.04 24.66
C TYR A 91 -7.44 17.52 24.18
N ALA A 92 -7.82 17.79 22.92
CA ALA A 92 -9.05 17.29 22.34
C ALA A 92 -8.85 15.86 21.79
N PRO A 93 -9.94 15.08 21.61
CA PRO A 93 -9.89 13.84 20.84
C PRO A 93 -9.33 14.06 19.43
N SER A 94 -8.81 12.99 18.82
CA SER A 94 -8.40 13.04 17.41
C SER A 94 -9.60 13.42 16.53
N TRP A 95 -9.43 14.46 15.73
CA TRP A 95 -10.42 14.87 14.74
C TRP A 95 -10.32 14.04 13.47
N MET A 96 -11.41 13.96 12.72
CA MET A 96 -11.42 13.37 11.40
C MET A 96 -12.21 14.22 10.43
N THR A 97 -11.86 14.16 9.16
CA THR A 97 -12.72 14.73 8.11
C THR A 97 -14.10 14.03 8.09
N PRO A 98 -15.17 14.72 7.65
CA PRO A 98 -16.50 14.12 7.61
C PRO A 98 -16.59 12.80 6.82
N TRP A 99 -15.84 12.68 5.72
CA TRP A 99 -15.83 11.47 4.89
C TRP A 99 -15.06 10.33 5.57
N ALA A 100 -13.90 10.61 6.19
CA ALA A 100 -13.16 9.59 6.93
C ALA A 100 -13.98 9.10 8.13
N ASN A 101 -14.64 10.00 8.86
CA ASN A 101 -15.52 9.64 9.97
C ASN A 101 -16.70 8.77 9.49
N SER A 102 -17.34 9.13 8.36
CA SER A 102 -18.40 8.34 7.73
C SER A 102 -17.93 6.92 7.38
N LEU A 103 -16.75 6.77 6.76
CA LEU A 103 -16.17 5.46 6.45
C LEU A 103 -15.87 4.65 7.72
N ALA A 104 -15.27 5.27 8.73
CA ALA A 104 -14.96 4.60 10.00
C ALA A 104 -16.22 4.09 10.70
N ARG A 105 -17.30 4.90 10.74
CA ARG A 105 -18.59 4.46 11.29
C ARG A 105 -19.19 3.30 10.50
N GLY A 106 -19.15 3.36 9.17
CA GLY A 106 -19.60 2.28 8.30
C GLY A 106 -18.83 0.98 8.53
N MET A 107 -17.51 1.06 8.72
CA MET A 107 -16.66 -0.10 9.04
C MET A 107 -16.87 -0.60 10.48
N GLY A 108 -17.19 0.28 11.43
CA GLY A 108 -17.48 -0.05 12.81
C GLY A 108 -18.76 -0.89 13.00
N GLN A 109 -19.59 -1.02 11.97
CA GLN A 109 -20.76 -1.91 11.99
C GLN A 109 -20.40 -3.39 12.20
N VAL A 110 -19.15 -3.78 11.99
CA VAL A 110 -18.65 -5.13 12.31
C VAL A 110 -18.82 -5.46 13.79
N ASP A 111 -18.59 -4.48 14.68
CA ASP A 111 -18.85 -4.60 16.12
C ASP A 111 -19.20 -3.21 16.69
N PRO A 112 -20.50 -2.86 16.77
CA PRO A 112 -20.94 -1.56 17.25
C PRO A 112 -20.57 -1.28 18.72
N THR A 113 -20.15 -2.29 19.48
CA THR A 113 -19.69 -2.13 20.87
C THR A 113 -18.25 -1.61 20.96
N LYS A 114 -17.53 -1.55 19.84
CA LYS A 114 -16.11 -1.18 19.74
C LYS A 114 -15.89 -0.08 18.70
N PRO A 115 -16.21 1.18 18.99
CA PRO A 115 -16.14 2.27 18.02
C PRO A 115 -14.73 2.46 17.42
N GLU A 116 -13.68 2.15 18.17
CA GLU A 116 -12.29 2.18 17.71
C GLU A 116 -11.99 1.13 16.63
N LEU A 117 -12.74 0.03 16.55
CA LEU A 117 -12.53 -1.00 15.53
C LEU A 117 -12.73 -0.45 14.11
N GLY A 118 -13.75 0.38 13.91
CA GLY A 118 -14.01 1.02 12.61
C GLY A 118 -12.83 1.88 12.14
N MET A 119 -12.17 2.57 13.08
CA MET A 119 -10.97 3.35 12.81
C MET A 119 -9.75 2.50 12.45
N GLU A 120 -9.55 1.40 13.15
CA GLU A 120 -8.45 0.49 12.82
C GLU A 120 -8.65 -0.17 11.45
N ILE A 121 -9.89 -0.57 11.12
CA ILE A 121 -10.22 -1.11 9.78
C ILE A 121 -10.00 -0.05 8.69
N LEU A 122 -10.37 1.21 8.93
CA LEU A 122 -10.17 2.30 7.97
C LEU A 122 -8.69 2.50 7.67
N HIS A 123 -7.86 2.63 8.71
CA HIS A 123 -6.41 2.75 8.53
C HIS A 123 -5.82 1.53 7.84
N LEU A 124 -6.20 0.32 8.27
CA LEU A 124 -5.74 -0.91 7.64
C LEU A 124 -6.05 -0.93 6.13
N THR A 125 -7.27 -0.57 5.76
CA THR A 125 -7.72 -0.52 4.36
C THR A 125 -6.91 0.50 3.55
N GLY A 126 -6.75 1.73 4.07
CA GLY A 126 -5.95 2.77 3.42
C GLY A 126 -4.48 2.35 3.23
N ASN A 127 -3.87 1.75 4.26
CA ASN A 127 -2.51 1.25 4.20
C ASN A 127 -2.33 0.12 3.17
N PHE A 128 -3.33 -0.76 3.01
CA PHE A 128 -3.32 -1.83 2.03
C PHE A 128 -3.46 -1.33 0.59
N ILE A 129 -4.26 -0.28 0.36
CA ILE A 129 -4.36 0.40 -0.95
C ILE A 129 -3.01 1.02 -1.32
N PHE A 130 -2.37 1.72 -0.39
CA PHE A 130 -1.06 2.31 -0.62
C PHE A 130 0.00 1.24 -0.91
N LEU A 131 0.05 0.17 -0.10
CA LEU A 131 0.97 -0.95 -0.30
C LEU A 131 0.80 -1.60 -1.68
N ALA A 132 -0.44 -1.82 -2.12
CA ALA A 132 -0.71 -2.38 -3.44
C ALA A 132 -0.18 -1.48 -4.57
N GLY A 133 -0.27 -0.15 -4.44
CA GLY A 133 0.35 0.80 -5.36
C GLY A 133 1.87 0.65 -5.46
N LEU A 134 2.57 0.58 -4.32
CA LEU A 134 4.02 0.36 -4.26
C LEU A 134 4.44 -0.99 -4.87
N VAL A 135 3.69 -2.05 -4.56
CA VAL A 135 3.89 -3.37 -5.17
C VAL A 135 3.68 -3.29 -6.69
N GLY A 136 2.71 -2.50 -7.16
CA GLY A 136 2.52 -2.19 -8.59
C GLY A 136 3.78 -1.63 -9.25
N ILE A 137 4.51 -0.72 -8.59
CA ILE A 137 5.79 -0.19 -9.08
C ILE A 137 6.88 -1.28 -9.12
N VAL A 138 6.96 -2.14 -8.11
CA VAL A 138 7.90 -3.28 -8.12
C VAL A 138 7.59 -4.23 -9.28
N GLN A 139 6.30 -4.47 -9.55
CA GLN A 139 5.87 -5.36 -10.62
C GLN A 139 6.09 -4.78 -12.01
N ILE A 140 5.76 -3.52 -12.25
CA ILE A 140 5.97 -2.89 -13.56
C ILE A 140 7.46 -2.81 -13.90
N THR A 141 8.32 -2.66 -12.91
CA THR A 141 9.76 -2.62 -13.16
C THR A 141 10.38 -3.99 -13.34
N ARG A 142 9.68 -5.11 -13.04
CA ARG A 142 10.27 -6.47 -12.97
C ARG A 142 10.98 -6.93 -14.24
N ARG A 143 10.46 -6.54 -15.42
CA ARG A 143 10.99 -6.96 -16.73
C ARG A 143 12.07 -6.05 -17.29
N ALA A 144 12.27 -4.88 -16.71
CA ALA A 144 13.36 -4.01 -17.11
C ALA A 144 14.71 -4.62 -16.68
N THR A 145 15.68 -4.59 -17.59
CA THR A 145 17.07 -4.98 -17.34
C THR A 145 17.80 -3.89 -16.57
N GLY A 146 18.85 -4.28 -15.83
CA GLY A 146 19.69 -3.36 -15.08
C GLY A 146 19.17 -2.93 -13.70
N HIS A 147 19.94 -2.05 -13.06
CA HIS A 147 19.67 -1.52 -11.72
C HIS A 147 18.86 -0.23 -11.80
N LEU A 148 17.53 -0.35 -11.74
CA LEU A 148 16.61 0.78 -11.72
C LEU A 148 16.49 1.39 -10.32
N LYS A 149 16.66 2.71 -10.21
CA LYS A 149 16.48 3.43 -8.93
C LYS A 149 15.03 3.32 -8.45
N THR A 150 14.08 3.37 -9.39
CA THR A 150 12.66 3.15 -9.11
C THR A 150 12.41 1.88 -8.32
N ARG A 151 13.03 0.77 -8.73
CA ARG A 151 12.83 -0.54 -8.10
C ARG A 151 13.38 -0.56 -6.68
N THR A 152 14.52 0.08 -6.44
CA THR A 152 15.12 0.20 -5.10
C THR A 152 14.22 0.96 -4.15
N TRP A 153 13.77 2.17 -4.54
CA TRP A 153 12.88 2.98 -3.71
C TRP A 153 11.52 2.31 -3.50
N ALA A 154 10.94 1.71 -4.53
CA ALA A 154 9.67 0.98 -4.39
C ALA A 154 9.79 -0.20 -3.42
N LYS A 155 10.90 -0.96 -3.44
CA LYS A 155 11.14 -2.04 -2.47
C LYS A 155 11.28 -1.52 -1.04
N MET A 156 11.98 -0.41 -0.83
CA MET A 156 12.07 0.24 0.48
C MET A 156 10.67 0.65 0.96
N GLY A 157 9.86 1.23 0.08
CA GLY A 157 8.47 1.59 0.35
C GLY A 157 7.63 0.37 0.75
N VAL A 158 7.72 -0.74 -0.01
CA VAL A 158 7.01 -1.99 0.31
C VAL A 158 7.40 -2.52 1.70
N TRP A 159 8.68 -2.47 2.07
CA TRP A 159 9.11 -2.90 3.40
C TRP A 159 8.58 -2.01 4.52
N MET A 160 8.78 -0.70 4.39
CA MET A 160 8.32 0.27 5.39
C MET A 160 6.80 0.21 5.57
N GLN A 161 6.07 0.23 4.45
CA GLN A 161 4.61 0.15 4.44
C GLN A 161 4.10 -1.23 4.86
N GLY A 162 4.86 -2.30 4.59
CA GLY A 162 4.56 -3.64 5.07
C GLY A 162 4.65 -3.76 6.58
N ILE A 163 5.69 -3.19 7.21
CA ILE A 163 5.84 -3.17 8.67
C ILE A 163 4.69 -2.36 9.30
N HIS A 164 4.39 -1.18 8.76
CA HIS A 164 3.29 -0.33 9.22
C HIS A 164 1.92 -1.01 9.00
N GLY A 165 1.73 -1.73 7.89
CA GLY A 165 0.54 -2.53 7.65
C GLY A 165 0.38 -3.68 8.64
N ILE A 166 1.46 -4.37 8.99
CA ILE A 166 1.46 -5.41 10.04
C ILE A 166 1.05 -4.81 11.38
N GLU A 167 1.56 -3.63 11.73
CA GLU A 167 1.13 -2.93 12.94
C GLU A 167 -0.39 -2.74 12.96
N HIS A 168 -0.99 -2.23 11.87
CA HIS A 168 -2.43 -2.07 11.78
C HIS A 168 -3.21 -3.39 11.83
N ILE A 169 -2.66 -4.49 11.30
CA ILE A 169 -3.25 -5.82 11.48
C ILE A 169 -3.30 -6.16 12.97
N VAL A 170 -2.21 -5.96 13.71
CA VAL A 170 -2.14 -6.27 15.15
C VAL A 170 -3.08 -5.36 15.95
N LEU A 171 -3.12 -4.05 15.66
CA LEU A 171 -4.04 -3.11 16.29
C LEU A 171 -5.50 -3.54 16.06
N THR A 172 -5.88 -3.78 14.80
CA THR A 172 -7.24 -4.23 14.43
C THR A 172 -7.59 -5.55 15.11
N ALA A 173 -6.69 -6.55 15.03
CA ALA A 173 -6.92 -7.86 15.61
C ALA A 173 -7.05 -7.81 17.14
N SER A 174 -6.23 -7.01 17.83
CA SER A 174 -6.29 -6.88 19.28
C SER A 174 -7.66 -6.37 19.75
N VAL A 175 -8.20 -5.32 19.12
CA VAL A 175 -9.54 -4.79 19.40
C VAL A 175 -10.61 -5.82 19.03
N ALA A 176 -10.52 -6.41 17.83
CA ALA A 176 -11.49 -7.39 17.36
C ALA A 176 -11.59 -8.59 18.33
N LEU A 177 -10.45 -9.07 18.85
CA LEU A 177 -10.35 -10.20 19.79
C LEU A 177 -10.65 -9.82 21.25
N GLY A 178 -11.03 -8.57 21.53
CA GLY A 178 -11.55 -8.16 22.84
C GLY A 178 -10.53 -7.56 23.81
N ALA A 179 -9.35 -7.15 23.33
CA ALA A 179 -8.49 -6.28 24.14
C ALA A 179 -9.22 -4.96 24.43
N SER A 180 -9.04 -4.43 25.64
CA SER A 180 -9.65 -3.15 26.04
C SER A 180 -9.08 -1.92 25.32
N ARG A 181 -8.00 -2.11 24.56
CA ARG A 181 -7.30 -1.09 23.78
C ARG A 181 -6.52 -1.74 22.63
N ALA A 182 -6.22 -0.96 21.60
CA ALA A 182 -5.38 -1.42 20.50
C ALA A 182 -3.91 -1.62 20.95
N ILE A 183 -3.28 -2.71 20.53
CA ILE A 183 -1.90 -3.08 20.90
C ILE A 183 -1.00 -3.01 19.65
N GLY A 184 -0.01 -2.13 19.65
CA GLY A 184 0.93 -1.96 18.53
C GLY A 184 2.00 -0.90 18.79
N LEU A 185 2.87 -0.62 17.82
CA LEU A 185 3.97 0.34 17.99
C LEU A 185 3.48 1.76 18.32
N SER A 186 2.38 2.19 17.71
CA SER A 186 1.66 3.44 17.94
C SER A 186 0.92 3.50 19.27
N THR A 187 0.87 2.41 20.02
CA THR A 187 0.36 2.40 21.40
C THR A 187 1.42 1.95 22.40
N TRP A 188 2.67 1.84 21.94
CA TRP A 188 3.79 1.30 22.73
C TRP A 188 3.47 -0.09 23.30
N PHE A 189 2.89 -0.94 22.45
CA PHE A 189 2.35 -2.26 22.80
C PHE A 189 1.29 -2.21 23.92
N GLY A 190 0.50 -1.14 23.96
CA GLY A 190 -0.54 -0.91 24.96
C GLY A 190 -0.05 -0.28 26.27
N ALA A 191 1.24 0.05 26.38
CA ALA A 191 1.82 0.61 27.59
C ALA A 191 1.44 2.08 27.87
N ILE A 192 0.98 2.82 26.85
CA ILE A 192 0.46 4.19 27.06
C ILE A 192 -1.02 4.10 27.40
N ASP A 193 -1.42 4.68 28.53
CA ASP A 193 -2.81 4.71 28.95
C ASP A 193 -3.69 5.59 28.04
N PRO A 194 -4.98 5.23 27.88
CA PRO A 194 -5.92 6.05 27.12
C PRO A 194 -5.98 7.49 27.67
N GLY A 195 -5.85 8.46 26.78
CA GLY A 195 -5.86 9.88 27.12
C GLY A 195 -5.07 10.74 26.12
N PRO A 196 -4.85 12.02 26.44
CA PRO A 196 -4.17 12.96 25.55
C PRO A 196 -2.76 12.52 25.14
N ALA A 197 -2.03 11.83 26.01
CA ALA A 197 -0.70 11.29 25.71
C ALA A 197 -0.75 10.24 24.60
N LEU A 198 -1.67 9.27 24.68
CA LEU A 198 -1.86 8.25 23.65
C LEU A 198 -2.30 8.89 22.33
N VAL A 199 -3.26 9.82 22.37
CA VAL A 199 -3.73 10.54 21.17
C VAL A 199 -2.58 11.28 20.50
N THR A 200 -1.80 12.04 21.27
CA THR A 200 -0.62 12.78 20.77
C THR A 200 0.35 11.84 20.08
N TYR A 201 0.73 10.76 20.77
CA TYR A 201 1.70 9.81 20.22
C TYR A 201 1.18 9.13 18.95
N ARG A 202 -0.10 8.70 18.93
CA ARG A 202 -0.72 8.09 17.75
C ARG A 202 -0.76 9.06 16.56
N VAL A 203 -1.20 10.30 16.75
CA VAL A 203 -1.29 11.30 15.68
C VAL A 203 0.08 11.52 15.04
N TRP A 204 1.11 11.76 15.85
CA TRP A 204 2.46 11.99 15.34
C TRP A 204 3.09 10.74 14.72
N TRP A 205 2.87 9.56 15.31
CA TRP A 205 3.37 8.30 14.77
C TRP A 205 2.86 8.07 13.35
N HIS A 206 1.54 8.09 13.16
CA HIS A 206 0.95 7.82 11.86
C HIS A 206 1.25 8.95 10.85
N PHE A 207 1.31 10.21 11.30
CA PHE A 207 1.73 11.32 10.46
C PHE A 207 3.16 11.12 9.92
N VAL A 208 4.13 10.85 10.79
CA VAL A 208 5.54 10.65 10.39
C VAL A 208 5.68 9.42 9.50
N ALA A 209 5.05 8.31 9.85
CA ALA A 209 5.06 7.10 9.03
C ALA A 209 4.52 7.41 7.62
N ASN A 210 3.34 8.02 7.50
CA ASN A 210 2.75 8.34 6.21
C ASN A 210 3.53 9.41 5.44
N LEU A 211 4.16 10.37 6.12
CA LEU A 211 5.04 11.36 5.48
C LEU A 211 6.25 10.68 4.82
N VAL A 212 6.94 9.81 5.56
CA VAL A 212 8.09 9.05 5.06
C VAL A 212 7.68 8.13 3.91
N GLY A 213 6.57 7.40 4.06
CA GLY A 213 6.02 6.56 3.00
C GLY A 213 5.69 7.35 1.73
N THR A 214 5.06 8.52 1.88
CA THR A 214 4.73 9.42 0.77
C THR A 214 5.98 9.96 0.08
N ALA A 215 7.01 10.33 0.84
CA ALA A 215 8.28 10.77 0.27
C ALA A 215 8.96 9.65 -0.55
N ILE A 216 8.99 8.42 -0.03
CA ILE A 216 9.51 7.24 -0.75
C ILE A 216 8.73 7.00 -2.05
N LEU A 217 7.38 7.05 -1.99
CA LEU A 217 6.53 6.91 -3.17
C LEU A 217 6.83 7.99 -4.21
N ALA A 218 6.92 9.26 -3.80
CA ALA A 218 7.20 10.38 -4.70
C ALA A 218 8.56 10.21 -5.40
N ILE A 219 9.60 9.80 -4.66
CA ILE A 219 10.92 9.53 -5.23
C ILE A 219 10.87 8.34 -6.20
N ALA A 220 10.17 7.26 -5.84
CA ALA A 220 9.98 6.12 -6.72
C ALA A 220 9.26 6.51 -8.02
N LEU A 221 8.20 7.33 -7.96
CA LEU A 221 7.46 7.82 -9.13
C LEU A 221 8.29 8.77 -9.99
N TYR A 222 9.08 9.66 -9.36
CA TYR A 222 10.01 10.53 -10.07
C TYR A 222 11.01 9.71 -10.88
N HIS A 223 11.63 8.70 -10.27
CA HIS A 223 12.52 7.80 -10.98
C HIS A 223 11.79 6.97 -12.04
N LEU A 224 10.56 6.51 -11.78
CA LEU A 224 9.76 5.74 -12.74
C LEU A 224 9.49 6.56 -14.00
N TRP A 225 9.17 7.84 -13.83
CA TRP A 225 8.95 8.75 -14.94
C TRP A 225 10.21 8.98 -15.78
N LYS A 226 11.39 9.08 -15.14
CA LYS A 226 12.68 9.19 -15.85
C LYS A 226 13.09 7.89 -16.54
N GLU A 227 12.81 6.75 -15.91
CA GLU A 227 13.18 5.40 -16.37
C GLU A 227 12.09 4.76 -17.26
N LYS A 228 11.00 5.48 -17.57
CA LYS A 228 9.82 4.95 -18.28
C LYS A 228 10.13 4.29 -19.62
N ARG A 229 11.12 4.81 -20.36
CA ARG A 229 11.54 4.25 -21.65
C ARG A 229 12.15 2.86 -21.48
N THR A 230 13.07 2.72 -20.51
CA THR A 230 13.68 1.43 -20.16
C THR A 230 12.65 0.43 -19.67
N VAL A 231 11.69 0.88 -18.84
CA VAL A 231 10.59 0.03 -18.38
C VAL A 231 9.72 -0.43 -19.55
N LYS A 232 9.33 0.48 -20.46
CA LYS A 232 8.51 0.15 -21.63
C LYS A 232 9.21 -0.82 -22.58
N ALA A 233 10.50 -0.61 -22.87
CA ALA A 233 11.29 -1.49 -23.71
C ALA A 233 11.27 -2.95 -23.23
N GLY A 234 11.38 -3.18 -21.91
CA GLY A 234 11.30 -4.52 -21.33
C GLY A 234 9.94 -5.23 -21.53
N TYR A 235 8.87 -4.51 -21.87
CA TYR A 235 7.59 -5.11 -22.27
C TYR A 235 7.46 -5.26 -23.79
N GLU A 236 8.10 -4.41 -24.59
CA GLU A 236 8.06 -4.46 -26.06
C GLU A 236 8.93 -5.61 -26.60
N GLU A 237 10.15 -5.78 -26.07
CA GLU A 237 11.04 -6.88 -26.44
C GLU A 237 10.40 -8.25 -26.20
N GLY A 238 9.69 -8.40 -25.07
CA GLY A 238 8.99 -9.64 -24.74
C GLY A 238 7.72 -9.91 -25.55
N GLN A 239 7.19 -8.93 -26.28
CA GLN A 239 6.07 -9.12 -27.22
C GLN A 239 6.58 -9.57 -28.59
N GLY A 240 7.65 -8.95 -29.08
CA GLY A 240 8.21 -9.24 -30.40
C GLY A 240 8.73 -10.68 -30.57
N GLY A 241 9.16 -11.33 -29.49
CA GLY A 241 9.58 -12.74 -29.52
C GLY A 241 8.45 -13.76 -29.70
N ASN A 242 7.19 -13.37 -29.50
CA ASN A 242 6.04 -14.27 -29.64
C ASN A 242 5.39 -14.23 -31.03
N ASP A 243 5.46 -13.09 -31.73
CA ASP A 243 4.79 -12.92 -33.03
C ASP A 243 5.55 -13.58 -34.20
N THR A 244 6.80 -14.03 -34.00
CA THR A 244 7.57 -14.74 -35.03
C THR A 244 7.36 -16.26 -35.03
N GLY A 245 6.53 -16.80 -34.13
CA GLY A 245 6.44 -18.24 -33.85
C GLY A 245 5.40 -19.04 -34.65
N ILE A 246 4.51 -18.41 -35.42
CA ILE A 246 3.47 -19.12 -36.18
C ILE A 246 3.63 -18.80 -37.68
N GLY A 247 4.32 -19.70 -38.38
CA GLY A 247 4.05 -19.94 -39.80
C GLY A 247 4.99 -19.30 -40.81
N ARG A 248 6.21 -19.81 -40.91
CA ARG A 248 6.67 -20.27 -42.24
C ARG A 248 7.47 -21.55 -42.07
N PRO A 249 6.91 -22.74 -42.38
CA PRO A 249 7.74 -23.90 -42.59
C PRO A 249 8.69 -23.56 -43.75
N VAL A 250 9.99 -23.47 -43.47
CA VAL A 250 11.01 -23.45 -44.51
C VAL A 250 11.06 -24.87 -45.07
N GLY A 251 10.08 -25.16 -45.92
CA GLY A 251 10.12 -26.30 -46.81
C GLY A 251 11.26 -26.09 -47.79
N GLY A 252 12.28 -26.94 -47.69
CA GLY A 252 13.19 -27.28 -48.78
C GLY A 252 14.37 -26.32 -48.98
N ARG A 253 15.55 -26.74 -48.53
CA ARG A 253 16.46 -27.53 -49.38
C ARG A 253 17.65 -27.99 -48.54
N ALA A 254 17.79 -29.30 -48.40
CA ALA A 254 19.03 -29.91 -47.94
C ALA A 254 20.12 -29.58 -48.97
N ALA A 255 21.10 -28.78 -48.57
CA ALA A 255 22.41 -28.76 -49.22
C ALA A 255 23.33 -29.62 -48.36
N SER A 256 23.49 -30.86 -48.81
CA SER A 256 24.55 -31.76 -48.36
C SER A 256 25.90 -31.12 -48.69
N GLY A 257 26.69 -30.84 -47.66
CA GLY A 257 27.98 -30.18 -47.79
C GLY A 257 28.78 -30.30 -46.51
N ALA A 258 29.43 -31.45 -46.35
CA ALA A 258 30.42 -31.75 -45.34
C ALA A 258 31.49 -30.65 -45.17
N VAL A 259 32.02 -30.48 -43.95
CA VAL A 259 33.43 -30.77 -43.58
C VAL A 259 33.50 -30.93 -42.04
N PRO A 260 34.05 -32.04 -41.50
CA PRO A 260 34.41 -32.16 -40.10
C PRO A 260 35.81 -31.56 -39.86
N ALA A 261 35.92 -30.56 -38.99
CA ALA A 261 37.22 -30.08 -38.51
C ALA A 261 37.45 -30.55 -37.07
N LEU A 262 38.33 -31.56 -36.98
CA LEU A 262 38.99 -32.02 -35.76
C LEU A 262 39.68 -30.87 -35.01
N GLY A 263 39.60 -30.93 -33.68
CA GLY A 263 40.77 -30.84 -32.81
C GLY A 263 41.30 -29.45 -32.48
N LEU A 264 41.32 -29.11 -31.19
CA LEU A 264 42.56 -29.13 -30.41
C LEU A 264 42.27 -28.84 -28.93
N LYS A 265 42.59 -29.83 -28.09
CA LYS A 265 42.83 -29.70 -26.66
C LYS A 265 44.00 -28.74 -26.45
N GLY A 266 43.81 -27.71 -25.65
CA GLY A 266 44.87 -26.79 -25.21
C GLY A 266 44.85 -26.63 -23.70
N SER A 267 45.64 -27.45 -23.02
CA SER A 267 46.00 -27.38 -21.60
C SER A 267 46.93 -26.19 -21.32
N ARG A 268 46.77 -25.50 -20.17
CA ARG A 268 47.80 -24.79 -19.36
C ARG A 268 47.11 -24.20 -18.12
N VAL A 269 47.29 -24.74 -16.90
CA VAL A 269 48.42 -24.66 -15.95
C VAL A 269 48.64 -23.26 -15.36
N ALA A 270 48.28 -23.15 -14.07
CA ALA A 270 48.87 -22.45 -12.92
C ALA A 270 49.44 -21.01 -13.05
N ARG A 271 48.98 -20.12 -12.15
CA ARG A 271 49.70 -19.76 -10.90
C ARG A 271 48.71 -19.23 -9.87
#